data_AF-A0A949ZX81-F1
#
_entry.id   AF-A0A949ZX81-F1
#
_cell.length_a   1.000
_cell.length_b   1.000
_cell.length_c   1.000
_cell.angle_alpha   90.00
_cell.angle_beta   90.00
_cell.angle_gamma   90.00
#
_symmetry.space_group_name_H-M   'P 1'
#
loop_
_entity.id
_entity.type
_entity.pdbx_description
1 polymer ?
#
loop_
_entity_poly.entity_id
_entity_poly.type
_entity_poly.pdbx_seq_one_letter_code
_entity_poly.pdbx_strand_id
1 'polypeptide(L)' 'MGAHSQSEERWFTLRVSSQGRLLAVAHTYTATGVASARVRIISAREATRSERQQYENIPR' A
#
# COMPACT_ATOMS: atom_id res chain seq x y z
N MET A 1 -13.73 21.41 14.83
CA MET A 1 -13.60 19.97 15.09
C MET A 1 -13.75 19.25 13.77
N GLY A 2 -12.63 18.96 13.09
CA GLY A 2 -12.63 18.33 11.77
C GLY A 2 -12.90 16.83 11.88
N ALA A 3 -13.77 16.33 11.01
CA ALA A 3 -14.25 14.95 10.98
C ALA A 3 -13.09 13.94 10.95
N HIS A 4 -13.06 13.04 11.94
CA HIS A 4 -12.31 11.80 11.85
C HIS A 4 -13.10 10.89 10.89
N SER A 5 -12.97 11.16 9.58
CA SER A 5 -13.37 10.19 8.57
C SER A 5 -12.65 8.89 8.92
N GLN A 6 -13.39 7.81 9.08
CA GLN A 6 -12.83 6.48 9.22
C GLN A 6 -11.97 6.22 7.99
N SER A 7 -10.68 6.52 8.10
CA SER A 7 -9.71 6.43 7.04
C SER A 7 -9.64 4.95 6.68
N GLU A 8 -10.29 4.57 5.59
CA GLU A 8 -10.10 3.25 5.01
C GLU A 8 -8.59 3.06 4.87
N GLU A 9 -8.02 2.16 5.69
CA GLU A 9 -6.57 2.00 5.81
C GLU A 9 -6.03 1.51 4.46
N ARG A 10 -5.52 2.46 3.67
CA ARG A 10 -4.93 2.22 2.36
C ARG A 10 -3.45 1.97 2.56
N TRP A 11 -3.08 0.72 2.37
CA TRP A 11 -1.71 0.27 2.46
C TRP A 11 -1.04 0.43 1.10
N PHE A 12 0.05 1.18 1.08
CA PHE A 12 0.94 1.25 -0.08
C PHE A 12 2.20 0.46 0.22
N THR A 13 2.38 -0.65 -0.49
CA THR A 13 3.53 -1.54 -0.31
C THR A 13 4.43 -1.45 -1.51
N LEU A 14 5.71 -1.21 -1.25
CA LEU A 14 6.75 -1.34 -2.25
C LEU A 14 7.49 -2.65 -2.00
N ARG A 15 7.51 -3.50 -3.02
CA ARG A 15 8.20 -4.79 -2.94
C ARG A 15 9.07 -4.99 -4.17
N VAL A 16 10.26 -5.52 -3.97
CA VAL A 16 11.13 -5.95 -5.08
C VAL A 16 10.59 -7.27 -5.63
N SER A 17 10.31 -7.30 -6.92
CA SER A 17 10.01 -8.52 -7.68
C SER A 17 11.26 -9.40 -7.77
N SER A 18 11.08 -10.70 -7.98
CA SER A 18 12.17 -11.67 -8.17
C SER A 18 13.13 -11.31 -9.31
N GLN A 19 12.69 -10.44 -10.22
CA GLN A 19 13.47 -9.92 -11.35
C GLN A 19 14.22 -8.60 -11.02
N GLY A 20 14.25 -8.16 -9.76
CA GLY A 20 14.94 -6.93 -9.32
C GLY A 20 14.18 -5.62 -9.57
N ARG A 21 12.93 -5.70 -10.05
CA ARG A 21 12.09 -4.53 -10.31
C ARG A 21 11.29 -4.16 -9.05
N LEU A 22 11.26 -2.89 -8.67
CA LEU A 22 10.42 -2.47 -7.55
C LEU A 22 8.99 -2.28 -8.05
N LEU A 23 8.03 -2.89 -7.35
CA LEU A 23 6.61 -2.81 -7.64
C LEU A 23 5.93 -2.00 -6.54
N ALA A 24 5.18 -1.00 -6.96
CA ALA A 24 4.28 -0.21 -6.14
C ALA A 24 2.90 -0.88 -6.15
N VAL A 25 2.45 -1.34 -4.99
CA VAL A 25 1.15 -2.00 -4.83
C VAL A 25 0.32 -1.24 -3.80
N ALA A 26 -0.75 -0.61 -4.27
CA ALA A 26 -1.76 -0.01 -3.43
C ALA A 26 -2.86 -1.03 -3.17
N HIS A 27 -3.12 -1.35 -1.90
CA HIS A 27 -4.17 -2.27 -1.51
C HIS A 27 -4.88 -1.80 -0.26
N THR A 28 -6.12 -2.23 -0.08
CA THR A 28 -6.81 -2.15 1.21
C THR A 28 -6.79 -3.51 1.86
N TYR A 29 -6.61 -3.50 3.18
CA TYR A 29 -6.70 -4.67 4.03
C TYR A 29 -7.91 -4.49 4.94
N THR A 30 -8.82 -5.45 4.90
CA THR A 30 -10.01 -5.44 5.76
C THR A 30 -10.10 -6.79 6.45
N ALA A 31 -9.92 -6.81 7.77
CA ALA A 31 -10.17 -8.02 8.55
C ALA A 31 -11.67 -8.35 8.47
N THR A 32 -12.01 -9.48 7.88
CA THR A 32 -13.40 -9.95 7.71
C THR A 32 -13.80 -10.98 8.77
N GLY A 33 -12.86 -11.42 9.60
CA GLY A 33 -13.08 -12.38 10.67
C GLY A 33 -11.79 -12.68 11.44
N VAL A 34 -11.87 -13.61 12.38
CA VAL A 34 -10.78 -13.93 13.34
C VAL A 34 -9.53 -14.51 12.63
N ALA A 35 -9.72 -15.20 11.50
CA ALA A 35 -8.64 -15.74 10.67
C ALA A 35 -8.84 -15.42 9.18
N SER A 36 -9.68 -14.43 8.86
CA SER A 36 -9.97 -14.06 7.47
C SER A 36 -9.79 -12.56 7.28
N ALA A 37 -9.09 -12.22 6.22
CA ALA A 37 -8.94 -10.86 5.78
C ALA A 37 -9.17 -10.77 4.28
N ARG A 38 -9.82 -9.70 3.88
CA ARG A 38 -10.02 -9.32 2.50
C ARG A 38 -8.95 -8.32 2.12
N VAL A 39 -8.10 -8.73 1.18
CA VAL A 39 -7.14 -7.84 0.54
C VAL A 39 -7.69 -7.45 -0.81
N ARG A 40 -7.91 -6.15 -1.05
CA ARG A 40 -8.29 -5.64 -2.36
C ARG A 40 -7.13 -4.86 -2.95
N ILE A 41 -6.53 -5.39 -4.01
CA ILE A 41 -5.53 -4.66 -4.79
C ILE A 41 -6.27 -3.61 -5.61
N ILE A 42 -5.91 -2.34 -5.41
CA ILE A 42 -6.46 -1.20 -6.13
C ILE A 42 -5.59 -0.92 -7.36
N SER A 43 -4.26 -0.96 -7.18
CA SER A 43 -3.30 -0.73 -8.25
C SER A 43 -2.01 -1.50 -7.99
N ALA A 44 -1.43 -2.07 -9.05
CA ALA A 44 -0.11 -2.68 -9.03
C ALA A 44 0.64 -2.23 -10.29
N ARG A 45 1.72 -1.48 -10.10
CA ARG A 45 2.54 -0.96 -11.20
C ARG A 45 4.02 -1.03 -10.86
N GLU A 46 4.87 -0.98 -11.88
CA GLU A 46 6.31 -0.82 -11.67
C GLU A 46 6.56 0.55 -11.03
N ALA A 47 7.25 0.55 -9.89
CA ALA A 47 7.52 1.75 -9.12
C ALA A 47 8.52 2.62 -9.88
N THR A 48 8.09 3.82 -10.20
CA THR A 48 8.95 4.82 -10.85
C THR A 48 10.00 5.32 -9.86
N ARG A 49 11.10 5.93 -10.38
CA ARG A 49 12.18 6.48 -9.53
C ARG A 49 11.68 7.53 -8.53
N SER A 50 10.60 8.24 -8.85
CA SER A 50 9.99 9.25 -7.99
C SER A 50 9.19 8.62 -6.84
N GLU A 51 8.47 7.52 -7.09
CA GLU A 51 7.73 6.80 -6.05
C GLU A 51 8.65 6.09 -5.06
N ARG A 52 9.83 5.63 -5.53
CA ARG A 52 10.91 5.15 -4.65
C ARG A 52 11.30 6.20 -3.61
N GLN A 53 11.59 7.41 -4.08
CA GLN A 53 11.97 8.52 -3.21
C GLN A 53 10.83 8.95 -2.28
N GLN A 54 9.58 8.96 -2.78
CA GLN A 54 8.43 9.29 -1.93
C GLN A 54 8.24 8.30 -0.80
N TYR A 55 8.49 7.00 -1.02
CA TYR A 55 8.41 5.98 0.03
C TYR A 55 9.55 6.05 1.04
N GLU A 56 10.77 6.35 0.58
CA GLU A 56 11.91 6.61 1.46
C GLU A 56 11.70 7.85 2.34
N ASN A 57 10.82 8.77 1.91
CA ASN A 57 10.52 10.02 2.58
C ASN A 57 9.20 9.99 3.39
N ILE A 58 8.58 8.83 3.55
CA ILE A 58 7.49 8.66 4.52
C ILE A 58 8.15 8.52 5.90
N PRO A 59 7.99 9.50 6.82
CA PRO A 59 8.52 9.38 8.16
C PRO A 59 7.85 8.17 8.84
N ARG A 60 8.67 7.30 9.42
CA ARG A 60 8.22 6.17 10.24
C ARG A 60 7.57 6.63 11.53
#